data_AF-A0A946TLA5-F1
#
_entry.id   AF-A0A946TLA5-F1
#
_cell.length_a   1.000
_cell.length_b   1.000
_cell.length_c   1.000
_cell.angle_alpha   90.00
_cell.angle_beta   90.00
_cell.angle_gamma   90.00
#
_symmetry.space_group_name_H-M   'P 1'
#
loop_
_entity.id
_entity.type
_entity.pdbx_description
1 polymer ?
#
loop_
_entity_poly.entity_id
_entity_poly.type
_entity_poly.pdbx_seq_one_letter_code
_entity_poly.pdbx_strand_id
1 'polypeptide(L)'
;MIGIGLTRSPTMKLKTILLLLTLLVTSALIGITNAEAQEQNSVVVKSGTFNEDVFAAGREVTVRAEVDGGVIVMGGEVKIHSKVTGDVVTMGGQLAVGDDISGDLLVAGGQIKATGRVGGGLTATGGDVELNSAISGDVLTMGGRVNVSNRIGGDFKMAGGRVETNAAVAGNTMAAGARVVVGDAADIKGNAWVVGGQVEINGTVGKDLRVAGRRVLIGGEILGNVHIDGLEIEIQPTARIQGNVTYRSPQ
;
A
#
# COMPACT_ATOMS: atom_id res chain seq x y z
N MET A 1 0.36 38.93 14.13
CA MET A 1 1.08 38.08 13.14
C MET A 1 1.22 36.69 13.73
N ILE A 2 0.45 35.72 13.26
CA ILE A 2 0.50 34.32 13.72
C ILE A 2 1.36 33.56 12.71
N GLY A 3 2.54 33.11 13.12
CA GLY A 3 3.43 32.29 12.30
C GLY A 3 2.97 30.84 12.32
N ILE A 4 2.51 30.34 11.18
CA ILE A 4 2.15 28.93 10.99
C ILE A 4 3.46 28.17 10.72
N GLY A 5 3.93 27.42 11.71
CA GLY A 5 5.07 26.52 11.57
C GLY A 5 4.68 25.28 10.77
N LEU A 6 5.18 25.17 9.54
CA LEU A 6 5.10 23.93 8.76
C LEU A 6 6.25 23.01 9.21
N THR A 7 5.96 22.07 10.09
CA THR A 7 6.85 20.96 10.44
C THR A 7 6.94 20.02 9.24
N ARG A 8 8.09 20.02 8.55
CA ARG A 8 8.41 19.01 7.54
C ARG A 8 8.56 17.67 8.24
N SER A 9 7.71 16.69 7.91
CA SER A 9 7.97 15.30 8.30
C SER A 9 9.24 14.82 7.58
N PRO A 10 10.12 14.07 8.25
CA PRO A 10 11.30 13.53 7.62
C PRO A 10 10.89 12.38 6.69
N THR A 11 10.60 12.68 5.43
CA THR A 11 10.38 11.65 4.41
C THR A 11 11.69 10.88 4.22
N MET A 12 11.72 9.58 4.55
CA MET A 12 12.89 8.75 4.34
C MET A 12 13.23 8.69 2.84
N LYS A 13 14.48 8.98 2.50
CA LYS A 13 14.96 8.93 1.11
C LYS A 13 15.00 7.46 0.68
N LEU A 14 14.68 7.17 -0.59
CA LEU A 14 14.68 5.83 -1.20
C LEU A 14 15.94 4.98 -0.91
N LYS A 15 17.09 5.63 -0.73
CA LYS A 15 18.36 4.97 -0.34
C LYS A 15 18.32 4.36 1.07
N THR A 16 17.58 4.97 2.00
CA THR A 16 17.40 4.48 3.37
C THR A 16 16.49 3.25 3.39
N ILE A 17 15.47 3.20 2.55
CA ILE A 17 14.59 2.03 2.38
C ILE A 17 15.40 0.85 1.82
N LEU A 18 16.24 1.10 0.81
CA LEU A 18 17.09 0.06 0.22
C LEU A 18 18.12 -0.47 1.23
N LEU A 19 18.69 0.42 2.06
CA LEU A 19 19.62 0.04 3.12
C LEU A 19 18.94 -0.87 4.16
N LEU A 20 17.71 -0.56 4.58
CA LEU A 20 16.94 -1.37 5.51
C LEU A 20 16.55 -2.74 4.93
N LEU A 21 16.19 -2.78 3.65
CA LEU A 21 15.94 -4.04 2.93
C LEU A 21 17.21 -4.90 2.82
N THR A 22 18.37 -4.30 2.56
CA THR A 22 19.64 -5.06 2.54
C THR A 22 20.04 -5.52 3.94
N LEU A 23 19.85 -4.69 4.97
CA LEU A 23 20.15 -5.03 6.35
C LEU A 23 19.28 -6.19 6.84
N LEU A 24 18.03 -6.22 6.43
CA LEU A 24 17.05 -7.27 6.67
C LEU A 24 17.42 -8.60 5.97
N VAL A 25 17.85 -8.57 4.71
CA VAL A 25 18.33 -9.78 4.02
C VAL A 25 19.61 -10.30 4.68
N THR A 26 20.50 -9.41 5.15
CA THR A 26 21.71 -9.82 5.86
C THR A 26 21.44 -10.34 7.27
N SER A 27 20.46 -9.79 8.01
CA SER A 27 20.11 -10.30 9.33
C SER A 27 19.39 -11.64 9.26
N ALA A 28 18.61 -11.89 8.20
CA ALA A 28 18.07 -13.21 7.90
C ALA A 28 19.17 -14.25 7.63
N LEU A 29 20.36 -13.85 7.14
CA LEU A 29 21.53 -14.72 7.03
C LEU A 29 22.29 -14.86 8.36
N ILE A 30 22.47 -13.78 9.12
CA ILE A 30 23.24 -13.77 10.39
C ILE A 30 22.47 -14.51 11.51
N GLY A 31 21.13 -14.52 11.45
CA GLY A 31 20.27 -15.28 12.38
C GLY A 31 20.42 -16.81 12.30
N ILE A 32 21.18 -17.33 11.34
CA ILE A 32 21.48 -18.77 11.23
C ILE A 32 22.71 -19.14 12.10
N THR A 33 23.45 -18.17 12.63
CA THR A 33 24.66 -18.43 13.42
C THR A 33 24.68 -17.62 14.73
N ASN A 34 24.11 -18.21 15.78
CA ASN A 34 24.42 -17.97 17.20
C ASN A 34 24.01 -16.62 17.82
N ALA A 35 22.73 -16.51 18.19
CA ALA A 35 22.30 -15.98 19.48
C ALA A 35 20.93 -16.60 19.76
N GLU A 36 20.88 -17.48 20.78
CA GLU A 36 19.69 -18.09 21.38
C GLU A 36 18.49 -18.25 20.43
N ALA A 37 18.41 -19.42 19.80
CA ALA A 37 17.24 -19.85 19.07
C ALA A 37 16.00 -19.69 19.97
N GLN A 38 15.27 -18.58 19.79
CA GLN A 38 13.88 -18.50 20.20
C GLN A 38 13.20 -19.68 19.52
N GLU A 39 12.77 -20.62 20.36
CA GLU A 39 12.17 -21.89 20.02
C GLU A 39 11.30 -21.76 18.76
N GLN A 40 11.47 -22.66 17.78
CA GLN A 40 10.72 -22.69 16.51
C GLN A 40 9.18 -22.80 16.70
N ASN A 41 8.70 -22.87 17.95
CA ASN A 41 7.30 -22.87 18.35
C ASN A 41 6.88 -21.69 19.25
N SER A 42 7.74 -20.67 19.40
CA SER A 42 7.55 -19.60 20.37
C SER A 42 6.38 -18.67 20.00
N VAL A 43 5.48 -18.50 20.97
CA VAL A 43 4.45 -17.45 20.99
C VAL A 43 5.01 -16.29 21.80
N VAL A 44 5.14 -15.11 21.16
CA VAL A 44 5.64 -13.90 21.81
C VAL A 44 4.50 -12.91 21.97
N VAL A 45 4.30 -12.43 23.20
CA VAL A 45 3.33 -11.37 23.49
C VAL A 45 4.07 -10.18 24.09
N LYS A 46 3.97 -9.01 23.45
CA LYS A 46 4.47 -7.73 23.95
C LYS A 46 3.27 -6.87 24.34
N SER A 47 3.15 -6.55 25.62
CA SER A 47 2.04 -5.75 26.14
C SER A 47 2.50 -4.75 27.20
N GLY A 48 1.80 -3.63 27.31
CA GLY A 48 2.12 -2.54 28.24
C GLY A 48 2.53 -1.26 27.49
N THR A 49 3.41 -0.48 28.11
CA THR A 49 3.97 0.73 27.51
C THR A 49 5.46 0.53 27.30
N PHE A 50 5.95 0.86 26.10
CA PHE A 50 7.38 0.85 25.76
C PHE A 50 7.79 2.28 25.41
N ASN A 51 8.84 2.80 26.04
CA ASN A 51 9.41 4.12 25.74
C ASN A 51 10.57 4.04 24.73
N GLU A 52 10.69 2.90 24.06
CA GLU A 52 11.72 2.55 23.11
C GLU A 52 11.15 1.60 22.06
N ASP A 53 11.96 1.28 21.06
CA ASP A 53 11.58 0.40 19.97
C ASP A 53 11.30 -1.04 20.47
N VAL A 54 10.25 -1.65 19.92
CA VAL A 54 9.90 -3.05 20.20
C VAL A 54 10.46 -3.96 19.12
N PHE A 55 11.29 -4.91 19.52
CA PHE A 55 11.77 -6.00 18.68
C PHE A 55 11.19 -7.33 19.14
N ALA A 56 10.66 -8.12 18.21
CA ALA A 56 10.21 -9.49 18.50
C ALA A 56 10.26 -10.39 17.27
N ALA A 57 10.62 -11.65 17.49
CA ALA A 57 10.53 -12.70 16.48
C ALA A 57 9.89 -13.96 17.09
N GLY A 58 9.14 -14.73 16.30
CA GLY A 58 8.54 -15.97 16.79
C GLY A 58 7.65 -16.66 15.76
N ARG A 59 7.06 -17.81 16.09
CA ARG A 59 6.04 -18.43 15.23
C ARG A 59 4.77 -17.57 15.22
N GLU A 60 4.36 -17.10 16.39
CA GLU A 60 3.27 -16.16 16.57
C GLU A 60 3.76 -14.98 17.40
N VAL A 61 3.55 -13.76 16.92
CA VAL A 61 3.88 -12.54 17.66
C VAL A 61 2.64 -11.66 17.77
N THR A 62 2.26 -11.33 18.99
CA THR A 62 1.23 -10.34 19.28
C THR A 62 1.84 -9.14 19.99
N VAL A 63 1.69 -7.95 19.41
CA VAL A 63 2.01 -6.69 20.08
C VAL A 63 0.69 -5.99 20.39
N ARG A 64 0.42 -5.79 21.68
CA ARG A 64 -0.72 -5.04 22.21
C ARG A 64 -0.24 -4.03 23.24
N ALA A 65 0.32 -2.93 22.76
CA ALA A 65 1.05 -1.98 23.58
C ALA A 65 0.88 -0.52 23.11
N GLU A 66 1.23 0.43 23.96
CA GLU A 66 1.56 1.79 23.52
C GLU A 66 3.08 1.87 23.38
N VAL A 67 3.56 2.18 22.17
CA VAL A 67 5.00 2.19 21.84
C VAL A 67 5.38 3.62 21.45
N ASP A 68 6.14 4.28 22.32
CA ASP A 68 6.80 5.54 22.01
C ASP A 68 8.15 5.27 21.33
N GLY A 69 8.08 4.84 20.08
CA GLY A 69 9.19 4.31 19.29
C GLY A 69 8.67 3.55 18.08
N GLY A 70 9.56 2.79 17.43
CA GLY A 70 9.24 1.89 16.33
C GLY A 70 8.91 0.47 16.77
N VAL A 71 8.37 -0.32 15.84
CA VAL A 71 8.10 -1.75 16.05
C VAL A 71 8.70 -2.54 14.90
N ILE A 72 9.60 -3.47 15.21
CA ILE A 72 10.17 -4.42 14.25
C ILE A 72 9.81 -5.84 14.67
N VAL A 73 8.93 -6.49 13.91
CA VAL A 73 8.38 -7.79 14.29
C VAL A 73 8.37 -8.77 13.12
N MET A 74 8.87 -9.98 13.34
CA MET A 74 8.86 -11.04 12.35
C MET A 74 8.20 -12.31 12.89
N GLY A 75 7.40 -13.01 12.08
CA GLY A 75 6.90 -14.31 12.49
C GLY A 75 6.04 -15.06 11.49
N GLY A 76 5.58 -16.25 11.84
CA GLY A 76 4.60 -16.97 11.01
C GLY A 76 3.25 -16.25 10.98
N GLU A 77 2.79 -15.82 12.15
CA GLU A 77 1.62 -14.97 12.35
C GLU A 77 2.01 -13.74 13.19
N VAL A 78 1.65 -12.55 12.73
CA VAL A 78 1.89 -11.30 13.47
C VAL A 78 0.60 -10.49 13.61
N LYS A 79 0.28 -10.10 14.84
CA LYS A 79 -0.85 -9.22 15.17
C LYS A 79 -0.33 -8.00 15.89
N ILE A 80 -0.49 -6.81 15.30
CA ILE A 80 -0.11 -5.52 15.89
C ILE A 80 -1.40 -4.73 16.14
N HIS A 81 -1.78 -4.65 17.42
CA HIS A 81 -2.88 -3.82 17.91
C HIS A 81 -2.28 -2.87 18.96
N SER A 82 -1.50 -1.92 18.45
CA SER A 82 -0.71 -0.99 19.24
C SER A 82 -0.76 0.40 18.64
N LYS A 83 -0.81 1.42 19.50
CA LYS A 83 -0.47 2.78 19.07
C LYS A 83 1.04 2.90 19.00
N VAL A 84 1.57 3.22 17.82
CA VAL A 84 3.02 3.35 17.58
C VAL A 84 3.32 4.77 17.15
N THR A 85 4.22 5.47 17.86
CA THR A 85 4.61 6.85 17.51
C THR A 85 5.62 6.90 16.36
N GLY A 86 6.45 5.86 16.22
CA GLY A 86 7.40 5.70 15.13
C GLY A 86 6.88 4.82 13.99
N ASP A 87 7.82 4.19 13.29
CA ASP A 87 7.57 3.33 12.13
C ASP A 87 7.33 1.87 12.54
N VAL A 88 6.60 1.14 11.70
CA VAL A 88 6.38 -0.30 11.87
C VAL A 88 6.99 -1.04 10.68
N VAL A 89 7.87 -2.00 10.98
CA VAL A 89 8.42 -2.95 10.02
C VAL A 89 7.99 -4.34 10.43
N THR A 90 7.21 -5.04 9.61
CA THR A 90 6.80 -6.40 9.94
C THR A 90 6.79 -7.36 8.78
N MET A 91 7.16 -8.61 9.04
CA MET A 91 7.25 -9.65 8.03
C MET A 91 6.73 -10.99 8.53
N GLY A 92 6.10 -11.77 7.64
CA GLY A 92 5.57 -13.06 8.04
C GLY A 92 4.64 -13.78 7.08
N GLY A 93 4.02 -14.85 7.56
CA GLY A 93 3.01 -15.59 6.80
C GLY A 93 1.67 -14.87 6.76
N GLN A 94 1.12 -14.54 7.93
CA GLN A 94 -0.14 -13.82 8.12
C GLN A 94 0.08 -12.59 9.00
N LEU A 95 -0.29 -11.41 8.50
CA LEU A 95 0.00 -10.13 9.15
C LEU A 95 -1.28 -9.32 9.30
N ALA A 96 -1.58 -8.91 10.53
CA ALA A 96 -2.71 -8.04 10.86
C ALA A 96 -2.24 -6.80 11.63
N VAL A 97 -2.48 -5.62 11.07
CA VAL A 97 -2.12 -4.32 11.67
C VAL A 97 -3.39 -3.50 11.86
N GLY A 98 -3.82 -3.38 13.12
CA GLY A 98 -5.16 -2.90 13.47
C GLY A 98 -5.24 -1.43 13.90
N ASP A 99 -4.20 -0.94 14.57
CA ASP A 99 -4.24 0.33 15.31
C ASP A 99 -3.39 1.44 14.65
N ASP A 100 -3.38 2.61 15.29
CA ASP A 100 -2.74 3.83 14.79
C ASP A 100 -1.20 3.75 14.80
N ILE A 101 -0.61 3.90 13.62
CA ILE A 101 0.82 4.10 13.40
C ILE A 101 1.01 5.55 12.99
N SER A 102 1.83 6.30 13.73
CA SER A 102 2.08 7.72 13.41
C SER A 102 3.15 7.88 12.32
N GLY A 103 4.09 6.95 12.22
CA GLY A 103 5.09 6.88 11.16
C GLY A 103 4.65 6.08 9.93
N ASP A 104 5.64 5.49 9.27
CA ASP A 104 5.49 4.66 8.07
C ASP A 104 5.18 3.19 8.44
N LEU A 105 4.49 2.48 7.54
CA LEU A 105 4.27 1.03 7.64
C LEU A 105 4.95 0.31 6.48
N LEU A 106 5.94 -0.52 6.79
CA LEU A 106 6.57 -1.46 5.87
C LEU A 106 6.18 -2.89 6.23
N VAL A 107 5.46 -3.56 5.35
CA VAL A 107 4.90 -4.89 5.62
C VAL A 107 5.15 -5.86 4.46
N ALA A 108 5.64 -7.05 4.76
CA ALA A 108 5.87 -8.08 3.74
C ALA A 108 5.43 -9.47 4.21
N GLY A 109 4.49 -10.12 3.50
CA GLY A 109 4.01 -11.43 3.93
C GLY A 109 3.09 -12.17 2.98
N GLY A 110 2.68 -13.38 3.35
CA GLY A 110 1.76 -14.18 2.54
C GLY A 110 0.37 -13.55 2.43
N GLN A 111 -0.20 -13.19 3.58
CA GLN A 111 -1.48 -12.49 3.71
C GLN A 111 -1.29 -11.25 4.59
N ILE A 112 -1.74 -10.10 4.12
CA ILE A 112 -1.61 -8.81 4.79
C ILE A 112 -2.98 -8.18 4.93
N LYS A 113 -3.35 -7.80 6.15
CA LYS A 113 -4.52 -6.99 6.45
C LYS A 113 -4.12 -5.79 7.30
N ALA A 114 -4.36 -4.58 6.79
CA ALA A 114 -4.14 -3.34 7.50
C ALA A 114 -5.44 -2.53 7.59
N THR A 115 -5.86 -2.18 8.80
CA THR A 115 -7.11 -1.42 9.05
C THR A 115 -6.90 -0.14 9.84
N GLY A 116 -5.77 0.00 10.55
CA GLY A 116 -5.45 1.17 11.38
C GLY A 116 -5.05 2.40 10.55
N ARG A 117 -4.94 3.56 11.19
CA ARG A 117 -4.41 4.76 10.53
C ARG A 117 -2.91 4.65 10.37
N VAL A 118 -2.38 5.11 9.23
CA VAL A 118 -0.94 5.29 8.99
C VAL A 118 -0.67 6.78 8.76
N GLY A 119 0.10 7.38 9.65
CA GLY A 119 0.44 8.80 9.64
C GLY A 119 1.46 9.18 8.57
N GLY A 120 2.30 8.22 8.17
CA GLY A 120 3.22 8.33 7.05
C GLY A 120 2.74 7.60 5.79
N GLY A 121 3.69 7.02 5.06
CA GLY A 121 3.46 6.17 3.88
C GLY A 121 3.32 4.68 4.23
N LEU A 122 2.82 3.91 3.27
CA LEU A 122 2.64 2.46 3.42
C LEU A 122 3.27 1.72 2.24
N THR A 123 4.19 0.81 2.54
CA THR A 123 4.75 -0.13 1.56
C THR A 123 4.36 -1.56 1.95
N ALA A 124 3.64 -2.25 1.06
CA ALA A 124 3.14 -3.60 1.32
C ALA A 124 3.39 -4.57 0.17
N THR A 125 4.07 -5.68 0.45
CA THR A 125 4.30 -6.75 -0.55
C THR A 125 3.78 -8.08 -0.05
N GLY A 126 2.86 -8.72 -0.77
CA GLY A 126 2.37 -10.02 -0.35
C GLY A 126 1.60 -10.85 -1.36
N GLY A 127 1.19 -12.06 -0.99
CA GLY A 127 0.34 -12.90 -1.84
C GLY A 127 -1.07 -12.32 -1.96
N ASP A 128 -1.66 -11.97 -0.82
CA ASP A 128 -2.96 -11.30 -0.70
C ASP A 128 -2.82 -10.07 0.20
N VAL A 129 -3.18 -8.89 -0.31
CA VAL A 129 -3.02 -7.62 0.39
C VAL A 129 -4.36 -6.89 0.46
N GLU A 130 -4.86 -6.70 1.68
CA GLU A 130 -6.07 -5.93 1.99
C GLU A 130 -5.69 -4.69 2.81
N LEU A 131 -5.78 -3.51 2.20
CA LEU A 131 -5.51 -2.22 2.86
C LEU A 131 -6.80 -1.42 3.00
N ASN A 132 -7.36 -1.45 4.20
CA ASN A 132 -8.47 -0.58 4.61
C ASN A 132 -8.00 0.50 5.61
N SER A 133 -6.71 0.82 5.56
CA SER A 133 -6.06 1.84 6.38
C SER A 133 -6.23 3.24 5.79
N ALA A 134 -6.52 4.21 6.64
CA ALA A 134 -6.44 5.62 6.25
C ALA A 134 -4.98 6.08 6.29
N ILE A 135 -4.39 6.32 5.13
CA ILE A 135 -2.95 6.57 4.96
C ILE A 135 -2.75 8.03 4.59
N SER A 136 -1.87 8.73 5.30
CA SER A 136 -1.67 10.17 5.08
C SER A 136 -0.63 10.46 3.99
N GLY A 137 0.31 9.55 3.75
CA GLY A 137 1.34 9.65 2.73
C GLY A 137 1.07 8.82 1.48
N ASP A 138 2.17 8.45 0.82
CA ASP A 138 2.16 7.63 -0.40
C ASP A 138 1.96 6.14 -0.08
N VAL A 139 1.40 5.41 -1.04
CA VAL A 139 1.24 3.95 -0.96
C VAL A 139 1.96 3.29 -2.12
N LEU A 140 2.77 2.28 -1.81
CA LEU A 140 3.34 1.34 -2.77
C LEU A 140 2.96 -0.08 -2.37
N THR A 141 2.21 -0.79 -3.20
CA THR A 141 1.84 -2.17 -2.90
C THR A 141 1.97 -3.10 -4.08
N MET A 142 2.38 -4.33 -3.80
CA MET A 142 2.53 -5.37 -4.81
C MET A 142 1.99 -6.70 -4.28
N GLY A 143 1.27 -7.45 -5.12
CA GLY A 143 0.86 -8.78 -4.71
C GLY A 143 0.14 -9.63 -5.75
N GLY A 144 -0.21 -10.86 -5.39
CA GLY A 144 -1.06 -11.71 -6.24
C GLY A 144 -2.47 -11.12 -6.38
N ARG A 145 -3.05 -10.77 -5.23
CA ARG A 145 -4.29 -9.99 -5.09
C ARG A 145 -4.02 -8.76 -4.24
N VAL A 146 -4.50 -7.60 -4.70
CA VAL A 146 -4.39 -6.33 -3.98
C VAL A 146 -5.77 -5.67 -3.97
N ASN A 147 -6.26 -5.31 -2.78
CA ASN A 147 -7.47 -4.52 -2.58
C ASN A 147 -7.17 -3.34 -1.65
N VAL A 148 -7.46 -2.13 -2.11
CA VAL A 148 -7.29 -0.89 -1.33
C VAL A 148 -8.58 -0.07 -1.37
N SER A 149 -9.15 0.23 -0.19
CA SER A 149 -10.52 0.75 -0.11
C SER A 149 -10.70 2.06 0.67
N ASN A 150 -9.63 2.61 1.23
CA ASN A 150 -9.70 3.78 2.11
C ASN A 150 -8.84 4.93 1.58
N ARG A 151 -8.81 6.07 2.29
CA ARG A 151 -8.12 7.28 1.85
C ARG A 151 -6.60 7.11 1.77
N ILE A 152 -6.02 7.71 0.74
CA ILE A 152 -4.57 7.87 0.53
C ILE A 152 -4.29 9.36 0.32
N GLY A 153 -3.50 9.95 1.20
CA GLY A 153 -3.17 11.38 1.16
C GLY A 153 -2.10 11.77 0.14
N GLY A 154 -1.35 10.79 -0.38
CA GLY A 154 -0.31 10.99 -1.39
C GLY A 154 -0.58 10.29 -2.72
N ASP A 155 0.50 9.89 -3.39
CA ASP A 155 0.47 9.09 -4.62
C ASP A 155 0.24 7.60 -4.29
N PHE A 156 -0.44 6.88 -5.20
CA PHE A 156 -0.75 5.48 -5.05
C PHE A 156 -0.17 4.64 -6.19
N LYS A 157 0.68 3.67 -5.85
CA LYS A 157 1.29 2.74 -6.80
C LYS A 157 0.93 1.32 -6.42
N MET A 158 0.33 0.57 -7.34
CA MET A 158 -0.10 -0.80 -7.11
C MET A 158 0.24 -1.71 -8.28
N ALA A 159 0.70 -2.93 -7.99
CA ALA A 159 0.93 -3.94 -9.03
C ALA A 159 0.50 -5.34 -8.57
N GLY A 160 -0.01 -6.16 -9.48
CA GLY A 160 -0.35 -7.53 -9.13
C GLY A 160 -1.02 -8.38 -10.20
N GLY A 161 -1.44 -9.58 -9.83
CA GLY A 161 -2.27 -10.41 -10.70
C GLY A 161 -3.66 -9.82 -10.87
N ARG A 162 -4.34 -9.59 -9.75
CA ARG A 162 -5.61 -8.86 -9.67
C ARG A 162 -5.46 -7.68 -8.74
N VAL A 163 -5.76 -6.49 -9.25
CA VAL A 163 -5.63 -5.25 -8.50
C VAL A 163 -6.96 -4.51 -8.55
N GLU A 164 -7.46 -4.12 -7.39
CA GLU A 164 -8.74 -3.44 -7.24
C GLU A 164 -8.60 -2.29 -6.24
N THR A 165 -9.11 -1.11 -6.59
CA THR A 165 -9.13 0.04 -5.70
C THR A 165 -10.48 0.74 -5.70
N ASN A 166 -10.96 1.04 -4.50
CA ASN A 166 -12.09 1.94 -4.22
C ASN A 166 -11.62 3.15 -3.38
N ALA A 167 -10.32 3.41 -3.35
CA ALA A 167 -9.70 4.45 -2.54
C ALA A 167 -9.98 5.86 -3.06
N ALA A 168 -10.15 6.81 -2.14
CA ALA A 168 -9.97 8.23 -2.42
C ALA A 168 -8.47 8.58 -2.37
N VAL A 169 -7.89 8.99 -3.49
CA VAL A 169 -6.46 9.24 -3.64
C VAL A 169 -6.23 10.73 -3.93
N ALA A 170 -5.56 11.43 -3.02
CA ALA A 170 -5.29 12.86 -3.21
C ALA A 170 -4.22 13.16 -4.27
N GLY A 171 -3.30 12.22 -4.51
CA GLY A 171 -2.26 12.30 -5.54
C GLY A 171 -2.61 11.57 -6.83
N ASN A 172 -1.58 11.11 -7.52
CA ASN A 172 -1.68 10.34 -8.76
C ASN A 172 -1.73 8.84 -8.48
N THR A 173 -2.30 8.08 -9.41
CA THR A 173 -2.35 6.61 -9.33
C THR A 173 -1.58 5.95 -10.47
N MET A 174 -0.76 4.96 -10.16
CA MET A 174 -0.17 4.03 -11.13
C MET A 174 -0.59 2.61 -10.76
N ALA A 175 -1.19 1.89 -11.70
CA ALA A 175 -1.69 0.54 -11.48
C ALA A 175 -1.28 -0.40 -12.61
N ALA A 176 -0.79 -1.59 -12.26
CA ALA A 176 -0.41 -2.61 -13.24
C ALA A 176 -0.92 -4.00 -12.84
N GLY A 177 -1.50 -4.76 -13.77
CA GLY A 177 -1.83 -6.15 -13.48
C GLY A 177 -2.51 -6.93 -14.60
N ALA A 178 -2.77 -8.23 -14.38
CA ALA A 178 -3.52 -9.00 -15.37
C ALA A 178 -4.98 -8.51 -15.46
N ARG A 179 -5.58 -8.17 -14.30
CA ARG A 179 -6.84 -7.44 -14.19
C ARG A 179 -6.66 -6.26 -13.24
N VAL A 180 -7.04 -5.07 -13.70
CA VAL A 180 -7.05 -3.84 -12.89
C VAL A 180 -8.45 -3.24 -12.89
N VAL A 181 -8.97 -2.95 -11.71
CA VAL A 181 -10.28 -2.29 -11.51
C VAL A 181 -10.09 -1.05 -10.65
N VAL A 182 -10.46 0.11 -11.20
CA VAL A 182 -10.66 1.36 -10.46
C VAL A 182 -12.16 1.49 -10.27
N GLY A 183 -12.66 1.04 -9.12
CA GLY A 183 -14.09 0.84 -8.86
C GLY A 183 -14.86 2.15 -8.67
N ASP A 184 -16.18 2.03 -8.61
CA ASP A 184 -17.13 3.15 -8.65
C ASP A 184 -16.92 4.18 -7.52
N ALA A 185 -16.42 3.73 -6.37
CA ALA A 185 -16.15 4.58 -5.22
C ALA A 185 -14.75 5.23 -5.25
N ALA A 186 -13.89 4.84 -6.20
CA ALA A 186 -12.56 5.43 -6.32
C ALA A 186 -12.65 6.89 -6.78
N ASP A 187 -11.85 7.75 -6.14
CA ASP A 187 -11.80 9.18 -6.44
C ASP A 187 -10.34 9.63 -6.44
N ILE A 188 -9.72 9.60 -7.62
CA ILE A 188 -8.31 9.94 -7.83
C ILE A 188 -8.24 11.42 -8.22
N LYS A 189 -7.68 12.28 -7.36
CA LYS A 189 -7.58 13.72 -7.62
C LYS A 189 -6.49 14.08 -8.65
N GLY A 190 -5.50 13.22 -8.82
CA GLY A 190 -4.40 13.38 -9.77
C GLY A 190 -4.64 12.70 -11.12
N ASN A 191 -3.52 12.39 -11.79
CA ASN A 191 -3.52 11.59 -13.03
C ASN A 191 -3.58 10.10 -12.70
N ALA A 192 -4.02 9.30 -13.66
CA ALA A 192 -4.00 7.84 -13.57
C ALA A 192 -3.24 7.21 -14.75
N TRP A 193 -2.30 6.33 -14.44
CA TRP A 193 -1.65 5.45 -15.42
C TRP A 193 -1.98 4.01 -15.10
N VAL A 194 -2.73 3.34 -15.98
CA VAL A 194 -3.24 2.00 -15.72
C VAL A 194 -2.86 1.06 -16.86
N VAL A 195 -2.20 -0.05 -16.52
CA VAL A 195 -1.78 -1.05 -17.51
C VAL A 195 -2.31 -2.41 -17.10
N GLY A 196 -2.96 -3.13 -18.02
CA GLY A 196 -3.29 -4.51 -17.73
C GLY A 196 -3.85 -5.33 -18.87
N GLY A 197 -4.06 -6.62 -18.64
CA GLY A 197 -4.75 -7.47 -19.62
C GLY A 197 -6.21 -7.05 -19.78
N GLN A 198 -6.88 -6.82 -18.66
CA GLN A 198 -8.23 -6.26 -18.56
C GLN A 198 -8.19 -5.06 -17.63
N VAL A 199 -8.66 -3.91 -18.10
CA VAL A 199 -8.73 -2.67 -17.33
C VAL A 199 -10.16 -2.17 -17.30
N GLU A 200 -10.66 -1.85 -16.12
CA GLU A 200 -11.97 -1.28 -15.87
C GLU A 200 -11.82 0.00 -15.04
N ILE A 201 -12.29 1.13 -15.58
CA ILE A 201 -12.24 2.45 -14.94
C ILE A 201 -13.66 2.97 -14.74
N ASN A 202 -14.20 2.77 -13.54
CA ASN A 202 -15.57 3.17 -13.19
C ASN A 202 -15.61 4.36 -12.21
N GLY A 203 -14.56 4.56 -11.43
CA GLY A 203 -14.42 5.71 -10.53
C GLY A 203 -14.06 7.01 -11.25
N THR A 204 -13.76 8.05 -10.46
CA THR A 204 -13.39 9.37 -10.95
C THR A 204 -11.86 9.53 -11.06
N VAL A 205 -11.40 10.07 -12.19
CA VAL A 205 -10.02 10.55 -12.41
C VAL A 205 -10.05 12.06 -12.62
N GLY A 206 -9.45 12.80 -11.69
CA GLY A 206 -9.50 14.26 -11.62
C GLY A 206 -8.62 14.98 -12.63
N LYS A 207 -7.71 14.27 -13.30
CA LYS A 207 -6.85 14.79 -14.38
C LYS A 207 -6.79 13.81 -15.55
N ASP A 208 -5.63 13.67 -16.18
CA ASP A 208 -5.47 12.83 -17.36
C ASP A 208 -5.47 11.34 -16.98
N LEU A 209 -6.08 10.53 -17.84
CA LEU A 209 -6.04 9.07 -17.79
C LEU A 209 -5.20 8.56 -18.96
N ARG A 210 -4.17 7.75 -18.65
CA ARG A 210 -3.48 6.91 -19.64
C ARG A 210 -3.74 5.45 -19.30
N VAL A 211 -4.31 4.72 -20.23
CA VAL A 211 -4.67 3.33 -20.04
C VAL A 211 -4.18 2.48 -21.19
N ALA A 212 -3.58 1.34 -20.87
CA ALA A 212 -3.15 0.36 -21.86
C ALA A 212 -3.63 -1.05 -21.49
N GLY A 213 -4.18 -1.78 -22.45
CA GLY A 213 -4.57 -3.17 -22.21
C GLY A 213 -5.23 -3.89 -23.36
N ARG A 214 -5.38 -5.22 -23.25
CA ARG A 214 -6.10 -5.99 -24.27
C ARG A 214 -7.57 -5.60 -24.29
N ARG A 215 -8.22 -5.54 -23.13
CA ARG A 215 -9.58 -5.01 -22.98
C ARG A 215 -9.58 -3.82 -22.04
N VAL A 216 -10.11 -2.70 -22.50
CA VAL A 216 -10.25 -1.46 -21.74
C VAL A 216 -11.71 -1.06 -21.71
N LEU A 217 -12.29 -1.01 -20.51
CA LEU A 217 -13.63 -0.52 -20.24
C LEU A 217 -13.53 0.79 -19.45
N ILE A 218 -14.17 1.85 -19.95
CA ILE A 218 -14.27 3.13 -19.25
C ILE A 218 -15.75 3.43 -19.03
N GLY A 219 -16.16 3.43 -17.76
CA GLY A 219 -17.53 3.76 -17.34
C GLY A 219 -17.65 4.98 -16.42
N GLY A 220 -16.53 5.45 -15.88
CA GLY A 220 -16.46 6.53 -14.88
C GLY A 220 -16.30 7.94 -15.45
N GLU A 221 -15.96 8.88 -14.56
CA GLU A 221 -15.72 10.28 -14.91
C GLU A 221 -14.23 10.59 -15.03
N ILE A 222 -13.82 11.22 -16.13
CA ILE A 222 -12.46 11.69 -16.35
C ILE A 222 -12.50 13.19 -16.66
N LEU A 223 -11.88 13.98 -15.78
CA LEU A 223 -11.87 15.44 -15.88
C LEU A 223 -10.81 15.96 -16.87
N GLY A 224 -9.78 15.16 -17.16
CA GLY A 224 -8.72 15.49 -18.11
C GLY A 224 -8.84 14.75 -19.45
N ASN A 225 -7.71 14.65 -20.14
CA ASN A 225 -7.59 13.93 -21.40
C ASN A 225 -7.45 12.42 -21.16
N VAL A 226 -7.92 11.63 -22.12
CA VAL A 226 -7.84 10.17 -22.10
C VAL A 226 -6.95 9.69 -23.25
N HIS A 227 -5.92 8.93 -22.94
CA HIS A 227 -5.09 8.20 -23.91
C HIS A 227 -5.25 6.69 -23.71
N ILE A 228 -5.68 5.99 -24.76
CA ILE A 228 -5.98 4.54 -24.72
C ILE A 228 -5.12 3.79 -25.73
N ASP A 229 -4.33 2.84 -25.27
CA ASP A 229 -3.66 1.85 -26.12
C ASP A 229 -4.26 0.47 -25.87
N GLY A 230 -5.16 -0.02 -26.74
CA GLY A 230 -5.80 -1.31 -26.51
C GLY A 230 -6.44 -1.97 -27.72
N LEU A 231 -6.74 -3.27 -27.60
CA LEU A 231 -7.32 -4.08 -28.68
C LEU A 231 -8.86 -4.01 -28.70
N GLU A 232 -9.47 -4.19 -27.53
CA GLU A 232 -10.91 -4.06 -27.30
C GLU A 232 -11.14 -2.85 -26.41
N ILE A 233 -11.67 -1.76 -26.97
CA ILE A 233 -11.93 -0.51 -26.24
C ILE A 233 -13.44 -0.28 -26.17
N GLU A 234 -13.97 -0.15 -24.96
CA GLU A 234 -15.38 0.10 -24.70
C GLU A 234 -15.52 1.33 -23.79
N ILE A 235 -16.14 2.39 -24.31
CA ILE A 235 -16.54 3.55 -23.52
C ILE A 235 -18.03 3.41 -23.27
N GLN A 236 -18.43 3.25 -22.01
CA GLN A 236 -19.82 3.00 -21.65
C GLN A 236 -20.65 4.28 -21.75
N PRO A 237 -21.99 4.18 -21.92
CA PRO A 237 -22.88 5.35 -21.93
C PRO A 237 -22.85 6.19 -20.65
N THR A 238 -22.39 5.61 -19.54
CA THR A 238 -22.22 6.30 -18.25
C THR A 238 -20.96 7.14 -18.18
N ALA A 239 -19.99 6.91 -19.08
CA ALA A 239 -18.71 7.58 -19.04
C ALA A 239 -18.86 9.08 -19.31
N ARG A 240 -18.15 9.89 -18.53
CA ARG A 240 -18.12 11.36 -18.67
C ARG A 240 -16.69 11.81 -18.82
N ILE A 241 -16.31 12.20 -20.03
CA ILE A 241 -14.94 12.64 -20.34
C ILE A 241 -14.98 14.11 -20.71
N GLN A 242 -14.35 14.97 -19.90
CA GLN A 242 -14.35 16.42 -20.12
C GLN A 242 -13.26 16.87 -21.11
N GLY A 243 -12.15 16.12 -21.21
CA GLY A 243 -11.05 16.37 -22.15
C GLY A 243 -11.16 15.61 -23.46
N ASN A 244 -10.07 15.59 -24.22
CA ASN A 244 -9.99 14.87 -25.49
C ASN A 244 -9.73 13.38 -25.28
N VAL A 245 -10.29 12.54 -26.15
CA VAL A 245 -10.00 11.10 -26.21
C VAL A 245 -9.10 10.81 -27.41
N THR A 246 -7.93 10.21 -27.16
CA THR A 246 -7.05 9.66 -28.18
C THR A 246 -6.91 8.17 -27.95
N TYR A 247 -7.09 7.36 -28.99
CA TYR A 247 -6.95 5.91 -28.89
C TYR A 247 -6.10 5.33 -30.02
N ARG A 248 -5.46 4.21 -29.74
CA ARG A 248 -4.74 3.39 -30.71
C ARG A 248 -5.15 1.93 -30.51
N SER A 249 -5.66 1.31 -31.59
CA SER A 249 -5.88 -0.12 -31.69
C SER A 249 -5.07 -0.68 -32.84
N PRO A 250 -4.19 -1.67 -32.61
CA PRO A 250 -3.70 -2.52 -33.68
C PRO A 250 -4.89 -3.12 -34.46
N GLN A 251 -4.74 -3.25 -35.79
CA GLN A 251 -5.68 -3.99 -36.62
C GLN A 251 -5.60 -5.48 -36.33
#